data_AF-A0A2V5Q4H0-F1
#
_entry.id   AF-A0A2V5Q4H0-F1
#
_cell.length_a   1.000
_cell.length_b   1.000
_cell.length_c   1.000
_cell.angle_alpha   90.00
_cell.angle_beta   90.00
_cell.angle_gamma   90.00
#
_symmetry.space_group_name_H-M   'P 1'
#
loop_
_entity.id
_entity.type
_entity.pdbx_description
1 polymer ?
#
loop_
_entity_poly.entity_id
_entity_poly.type
_entity_poly.pdbx_seq_one_letter_code
_entity_poly.pdbx_strand_id
1 'polypeptide(L)' 'KDPSMGDEDFCEYSLPDHSIPALMFVVGAVDPAKAAESKKTGAPLPSLHSSKFAPVPEPTIRTGIIGMTSAVLDLMKK' A
#
# COMPACT_ATOMS: atom_id res chain seq x y z
N LYS A 1 -3.84 2.52 -10.99
CA LYS A 1 -2.41 2.33 -10.74
C LYS A 1 -2.01 1.13 -11.57
N ASP A 2 -0.98 1.25 -12.40
CA ASP A 2 -0.55 0.14 -13.22
C ASP A 2 0.07 -0.95 -12.33
N PRO A 3 0.08 -2.22 -12.79
CA PRO A 3 0.76 -3.30 -12.10
C PRO A 3 2.23 -2.95 -11.80
N SER A 4 2.70 -3.39 -10.64
CA SER A 4 4.09 -3.23 -10.20
C SER A 4 4.93 -4.40 -10.71
N MET A 5 6.21 -4.15 -11.01
CA MET A 5 7.21 -5.21 -11.24
C MET A 5 7.85 -5.72 -9.94
N GLY A 6 7.52 -5.09 -8.79
CA GLY A 6 7.91 -5.60 -7.48
C GLY A 6 7.15 -6.88 -7.13
N ASP A 7 7.82 -7.80 -6.46
CA ASP A 7 7.28 -9.11 -6.07
C ASP A 7 7.05 -9.17 -4.56
N GLU A 8 6.18 -10.07 -4.12
CA GLU A 8 6.00 -10.37 -2.71
C GLU A 8 5.52 -11.81 -2.48
N ASP A 9 6.05 -12.47 -1.45
CA ASP A 9 5.73 -13.87 -1.11
C ASP A 9 4.32 -14.06 -0.53
N PHE A 10 3.58 -12.98 -0.31
CA PHE A 10 2.21 -12.98 0.21
C PHE A 10 1.25 -13.85 -0.61
N CYS A 11 1.53 -14.06 -1.90
CA CYS A 11 0.71 -14.92 -2.77
C CYS A 11 0.65 -16.37 -2.26
N GLU A 12 1.64 -16.83 -1.50
CA GLU A 12 1.68 -18.17 -0.90
C GLU A 12 0.51 -18.41 0.08
N TYR A 13 -0.05 -17.34 0.68
CA TYR A 13 -1.22 -17.46 1.56
C TYR A 13 -2.52 -17.79 0.82
N SER A 14 -2.56 -17.67 -0.52
CA SER A 14 -3.73 -18.03 -1.33
C SER A 14 -3.83 -19.53 -1.64
N LEU A 15 -2.80 -20.31 -1.24
CA LEU A 15 -2.56 -21.71 -1.63
C LEU A 15 -2.24 -21.87 -3.14
N PRO A 16 -1.52 -22.92 -3.56
CA PRO A 16 -1.15 -23.12 -4.97
C PRO A 16 -2.34 -23.25 -5.93
N ASP A 17 -3.50 -23.65 -5.43
CA ASP A 17 -4.75 -23.79 -6.19
C ASP A 17 -5.65 -22.54 -6.11
N HIS A 18 -5.21 -21.48 -5.42
CA HIS A 18 -5.96 -20.24 -5.17
C HIS A 18 -7.32 -20.47 -4.50
N SER A 19 -7.48 -21.57 -3.75
CA SER A 19 -8.75 -21.92 -3.08
C SER A 19 -9.13 -20.95 -1.96
N ILE A 20 -8.17 -20.18 -1.44
CA ILE A 20 -8.42 -19.10 -0.48
C ILE A 20 -8.20 -17.76 -1.19
N PRO A 21 -9.27 -16.96 -1.41
CA PRO A 21 -9.12 -15.62 -1.96
C PRO A 21 -8.29 -14.74 -1.02
N ALA A 22 -7.25 -14.10 -1.56
CA ALA A 22 -6.38 -13.20 -0.82
C ALA A 22 -6.38 -11.80 -1.44
N LEU A 23 -6.21 -10.78 -0.61
CA LEU A 23 -6.08 -9.39 -1.04
C LEU A 23 -4.90 -8.73 -0.33
N MET A 24 -3.90 -8.31 -1.11
CA MET A 24 -2.85 -7.40 -0.67
C MET A 24 -3.16 -5.99 -1.20
N PHE A 25 -3.12 -4.99 -0.33
CA PHE A 25 -3.27 -3.58 -0.73
C PHE A 25 -2.10 -2.74 -0.23
N VAL A 26 -1.85 -1.61 -0.88
CA VAL A 26 -0.72 -0.73 -0.58
C VAL A 26 -1.21 0.49 0.21
N VAL A 27 -0.50 0.83 1.29
CA VAL A 27 -0.75 2.04 2.09
C VAL A 27 0.09 3.20 1.55
N GLY A 28 -0.54 4.37 1.39
CA GLY A 28 0.17 5.59 0.99
C GLY A 28 1.07 6.10 2.11
N ALA A 29 2.33 6.37 1.79
CA ALA A 29 3.35 6.84 2.76
C ALA A 29 3.88 8.26 2.47
N VAL A 30 3.75 8.71 1.23
CA VAL A 30 4.35 9.97 0.76
C VAL A 30 3.60 11.17 1.30
N ASP A 31 4.33 12.21 1.69
CA ASP A 31 3.78 13.52 2.04
C ASP A 31 2.80 14.02 0.96
N PRO A 32 1.54 14.34 1.30
CA PRO A 32 0.54 14.77 0.34
C PRO A 32 0.94 15.98 -0.51
N ALA A 33 1.70 16.93 0.06
CA ALA A 33 2.18 18.09 -0.68
C ALA A 33 3.21 17.69 -1.75
N LYS A 34 4.15 16.80 -1.40
CA LYS A 34 5.14 16.28 -2.36
C LYS A 34 4.50 15.42 -3.44
N ALA A 35 3.49 14.62 -3.08
CA ALA A 35 2.73 13.84 -4.05
C ALA A 35 1.96 14.74 -5.03
N ALA A 36 1.36 15.83 -4.54
CA ALA A 36 0.67 16.81 -5.37
C ALA A 36 1.64 17.58 -6.28
N GLU A 37 2.82 17.95 -5.78
CA GLU A 37 3.87 18.58 -6.58
C GLU A 37 4.37 17.64 -7.69
N SER A 38 4.70 16.40 -7.35
CA SER A 38 5.11 15.36 -8.31
C SER A 38 4.09 15.18 -9.45
N LYS A 39 2.79 15.17 -9.14
CA LYS A 39 1.73 15.11 -10.15
C LYS A 39 1.69 16.33 -11.08
N LYS A 40 2.03 17.52 -10.59
CA LYS A 40 2.04 18.76 -11.37
C LYS A 40 3.29 18.90 -12.24
N THR A 41 4.44 18.49 -11.71
CA THR A 41 5.76 18.77 -12.31
C THR A 41 6.37 17.56 -13.00
N GLY A 42 5.90 16.35 -12.71
CA GLY A 42 6.55 15.11 -13.12
C GLY A 42 7.78 14.76 -12.29
N ALA A 43 8.11 15.53 -11.25
CA ALA A 43 9.25 15.24 -10.38
C ALA A 43 9.09 13.85 -9.73
N PRO A 44 10.11 12.96 -9.78
CA PRO A 44 9.98 11.61 -9.27
C PRO A 44 9.92 11.59 -7.74
N LEU A 45 9.09 10.70 -7.18
CA LEU A 45 9.05 10.41 -5.75
C LEU A 45 10.10 9.33 -5.39
N PRO A 46 10.67 9.35 -4.17
CA PRO A 46 11.55 8.27 -3.72
C PRO A 46 10.85 6.91 -3.73
N SER A 47 11.51 5.90 -4.28
CA SER A 47 11.03 4.51 -4.29
C SER A 47 11.36 3.78 -2.99
N LEU A 48 10.73 2.62 -2.78
CA LEU A 48 11.22 1.63 -1.82
C LEU A 48 12.71 1.31 -2.10
N HIS A 49 13.45 0.99 -1.04
CA HIS A 49 14.92 0.80 -1.02
C HIS A 49 15.78 2.05 -1.28
N SER A 50 15.17 3.22 -1.46
CA SER A 50 15.91 4.49 -1.46
C SER A 50 16.18 4.97 -0.03
N SER A 51 17.38 5.49 0.24
CA SER A 51 17.67 6.22 1.49
C SER A 51 16.86 7.51 1.66
N LYS A 52 16.17 7.95 0.59
CA LYS A 52 15.29 9.13 0.60
C LYS A 52 13.83 8.78 0.87
N PHE A 53 13.48 7.49 0.96
CA PHE A 53 12.12 7.08 1.27
C PHE A 53 11.80 7.40 2.72
N ALA A 54 10.90 8.37 2.92
CA ALA A 54 10.56 8.91 4.23
C ALA A 54 9.04 9.01 4.39
N PRO A 55 8.38 7.94 4.87
CA PRO A 55 6.96 7.98 5.21
C PRO A 55 6.63 9.10 6.20
N VAL A 56 5.46 9.75 6.05
CA VAL A 56 4.95 10.67 7.08
C VAL A 56 4.30 9.83 8.18
N PRO A 57 4.89 9.72 9.40
CA PRO A 57 4.55 8.61 10.30
C PRO A 57 3.08 8.55 10.72
N GLU A 58 2.56 9.65 11.26
CA GLU A 58 1.19 9.72 11.81
C GLU A 58 0.10 9.35 10.78
N PRO A 59 0.00 10.01 9.61
CA PRO A 59 -1.05 9.70 8.64
C PRO A 59 -0.84 8.34 7.98
N THR A 60 0.40 7.89 7.78
CA THR A 60 0.69 6.56 7.19
C THR A 60 0.17 5.45 8.11
N ILE A 61 0.53 5.51 9.39
CA ILE A 61 0.12 4.50 10.39
C ILE A 61 -1.39 4.54 10.59
N ARG A 62 -1.96 5.73 10.79
CA ARG A 62 -3.42 5.89 10.98
C ARG A 62 -4.19 5.31 9.80
N THR A 63 -3.76 5.62 8.57
CA THR A 63 -4.43 5.11 7.35
C THR A 63 -4.31 3.60 7.24
N GLY A 64 -3.15 3.01 7.54
CA GLY A 64 -2.97 1.56 7.56
C GLY A 64 -3.89 0.85 8.54
N ILE A 65 -4.00 1.38 9.78
CA ILE A 65 -4.89 0.83 10.81
C ILE A 65 -6.35 0.91 10.38
N ILE A 66 -6.80 2.06 9.89
CA ILE A 66 -8.18 2.24 9.42
C ILE A 66 -8.48 1.29 8.25
N GLY A 67 -7.57 1.19 7.28
CA GLY A 67 -7.73 0.34 6.11
C GLY A 67 -7.87 -1.14 6.48
N MET A 68 -6.93 -1.67 7.29
CA MET A 68 -6.96 -3.06 7.72
C MET A 68 -8.18 -3.37 8.60
N THR A 69 -8.48 -2.51 9.58
CA THR A 69 -9.62 -2.70 10.48
C THR A 69 -10.93 -2.69 9.69
N SER A 70 -11.11 -1.76 8.76
CA SER A 70 -12.31 -1.69 7.93
C SER A 70 -12.44 -2.93 7.05
N ALA A 71 -11.36 -3.37 6.41
CA ALA A 71 -11.36 -4.56 5.56
C ALA A 71 -11.76 -5.83 6.34
N VAL A 72 -11.21 -6.03 7.55
CA VAL A 72 -11.56 -7.17 8.40
C VAL A 72 -13.00 -7.08 8.89
N LEU A 73 -13.44 -5.90 9.36
CA LEU A 73 -14.82 -5.73 9.80
C LEU A 73 -15.82 -5.99 8.68
N ASP A 74 -15.54 -5.51 7.46
CA ASP A 74 -16.38 -5.77 6.28
C ASP A 74 -16.39 -7.25 5.91
N LEU A 75 -15.24 -7.92 5.92
CA LEU A 75 -15.12 -9.35 5.63
C LEU A 75 -15.86 -10.24 6.65
N MET A 76 -15.87 -9.83 7.92
CA MET A 76 -16.47 -10.60 9.01
C MET A 76 -17.96 -10.33 9.23
N LYS A 77 -18.58 -9.43 8.45
CA LYS A 77 -20.03 -9.22 8.50
C LYS A 77 -20.74 -10.53 8.13
N LYS A 78 -21.65 -10.97 8.99
CA LYS A 78 -22.62 -12.02 8.68
C LYS A 78 -23.77 -11.43 7.87
#